data_AF-C8PJR6-F1
#
_entry.id   AF-C8PJR6-F1
#
_cell.length_a   1.000
_cell.length_b   1.000
_cell.length_c   1.000
_cell.angle_alpha   90.00
_cell.angle_beta   90.00
_cell.angle_gamma   90.00
#
_symmetry.space_group_name_H-M   'P 1'
#
loop_
_entity.id
_entity.type
_entity.pdbx_description
1 polymer ?
#
loop_
_entity_poly.entity_id
_entity_poly.type
_entity_poly.pdbx_seq_one_letter_code
_entity_poly.pdbx_strand_id
1 'polypeptide(L)'
;MLLNSVFYGILVSIHYVIQAYMMLIFVACVLSFIRPNPFGKFYKIVRVISALTEPAFALVRRYLPTTFGGFDLSPLVILFVLMFFDNMIIYILNRSVL
;
A
#
# COMPACT_ATOMS: atom_id res chain seq x y z
N MET A 1 8.16 -16.11 -27.60
CA MET A 1 6.98 -15.23 -27.78
C MET A 1 5.97 -15.43 -26.66
N LEU A 2 5.31 -16.59 -26.55
CA LEU A 2 4.31 -16.86 -25.50
C LEU A 2 4.84 -16.69 -24.06
N LEU A 3 6.01 -17.25 -23.75
CA LEU A 3 6.61 -17.16 -22.40
C LEU A 3 6.85 -15.70 -21.96
N ASN A 4 7.38 -14.87 -22.86
CA ASN A 4 7.63 -13.45 -22.58
C ASN A 4 6.32 -12.68 -22.36
N SER A 5 5.27 -12.98 -23.13
CA SER A 5 3.96 -12.37 -22.95
C SER A 5 3.31 -12.73 -21.61
N VAL A 6 3.42 -14.00 -21.19
CA VAL A 6 2.92 -14.44 -19.88
C VAL A 6 3.70 -13.76 -18.75
N PHE A 7 5.03 -13.71 -18.84
CA PHE A 7 5.87 -13.04 -17.87
C PHE A 7 5.54 -11.55 -17.74
N TYR A 8 5.38 -10.85 -18.87
CA TYR A 8 4.93 -9.46 -18.90
C TYR A 8 3.57 -9.28 -18.23
N GLY A 9 2.58 -10.12 -18.54
CA GLY A 9 1.25 -10.05 -17.93
C GLY A 9 1.27 -10.23 -16.41
N ILE A 10 2.14 -11.12 -15.90
CA ILE A 10 2.34 -11.31 -14.45
C ILE A 10 2.92 -10.04 -13.82
N LEU A 11 3.99 -9.48 -14.40
CA LEU A 11 4.62 -8.26 -13.87
C LEU A 11 3.67 -7.06 -13.86
N VAL A 12 2.88 -6.87 -14.92
CA VAL A 12 1.84 -5.83 -14.99
C VAL A 12 0.78 -6.04 -13.91
N SER A 13 0.37 -7.29 -13.68
CA SER A 13 -0.62 -7.59 -12.64
C SER A 13 -0.08 -7.27 -11.24
N ILE A 14 1.19 -7.60 -10.97
CA ILE A 14 1.84 -7.27 -9.69
C ILE A 14 1.96 -5.75 -9.51
N HIS A 15 2.36 -5.02 -10.55
CA HIS A 15 2.41 -3.55 -10.55
C HIS A 15 1.07 -2.95 -10.11
N TYR A 16 -0.04 -3.37 -10.71
CA TYR A 16 -1.36 -2.85 -10.34
C TYR A 16 -1.80 -3.24 -8.93
N VAL A 17 -1.43 -4.43 -8.43
CA VAL A 17 -1.71 -4.82 -7.04
C VAL A 17 -0.94 -3.93 -6.06
N ILE A 18 0.33 -3.63 -6.33
CA ILE A 18 1.13 -2.73 -5.50
C ILE A 18 0.54 -1.32 -5.52
N GLN A 19 0.20 -0.80 -6.69
CA GLN A 19 -0.45 0.51 -6.85
C GLN A 19 -1.79 0.60 -6.08
N ALA A 20 -2.63 -0.43 -6.18
CA ALA A 20 -3.88 -0.50 -5.43
C ALA A 20 -3.64 -0.51 -3.92
N TYR A 21 -2.63 -1.24 -3.45
CA TYR A 21 -2.30 -1.27 -2.02
C TYR A 21 -1.69 0.06 -1.54
N MET A 22 -0.86 0.73 -2.34
CA MET A 22 -0.38 2.09 -2.03
C MET A 22 -1.54 3.08 -1.89
N MET A 23 -2.52 3.03 -2.78
CA MET A 23 -3.73 3.84 -2.68
C MET A 23 -4.52 3.51 -1.39
N LEU A 24 -4.64 2.24 -1.02
CA LEU A 24 -5.29 1.82 0.22
C LEU A 24 -4.58 2.39 1.46
N ILE A 25 -3.25 2.32 1.50
CA ILE A 25 -2.42 2.88 2.58
C ILE A 25 -2.59 4.40 2.66
N PHE A 26 -2.60 5.08 1.52
CA PHE A 26 -2.83 6.52 1.45
C PHE A 26 -4.22 6.89 2.00
N VAL A 27 -5.27 6.18 1.58
CA VAL A 27 -6.62 6.38 2.10
C VAL A 27 -6.67 6.12 3.61
N ALA A 28 -6.06 5.03 4.10
CA ALA A 28 -6.00 4.72 5.52
C ALA A 28 -5.31 5.84 6.34
N CYS A 29 -4.21 6.40 5.82
CA CYS A 29 -3.52 7.54 6.40
C CYS A 29 -4.44 8.77 6.49
N VAL A 30 -5.12 9.15 5.40
CA VAL A 30 -6.07 10.27 5.39
C VAL A 30 -7.22 10.04 6.38
N LEU A 31 -7.78 8.83 6.41
CA LEU A 31 -8.86 8.45 7.32
C LEU A 31 -8.44 8.50 8.79
N SER A 32 -7.16 8.35 9.10
CA SER A 32 -6.65 8.42 10.49
C SER A 32 -6.82 9.82 11.12
N PHE A 33 -6.90 10.88 10.30
CA PHE A 33 -7.17 12.25 10.77
C PHE A 33 -8.66 12.51 11.00
N ILE A 34 -9.53 11.64 10.50
CA ILE A 34 -10.97 11.78 10.60
C ILE A 34 -11.45 10.97 11.80
N ARG A 35 -12.39 11.52 12.57
CA ARG A 35 -13.06 10.82 13.67
C ARG A 35 -14.44 10.35 13.22
N PRO A 36 -14.60 9.13 12.68
CA PRO A 36 -15.89 8.64 12.19
C PRO A 36 -16.85 8.32 13.34
N ASN A 37 -18.14 8.62 13.16
CA ASN A 37 -19.19 8.18 14.08
C ASN A 37 -19.31 6.64 14.08
N PRO A 38 -19.12 5.94 15.22
CA PRO A 38 -19.12 4.47 15.30
C PRO A 38 -20.40 3.78 14.81
N PHE A 39 -21.54 4.47 14.84
CA PHE A 39 -22.83 3.89 14.44
C PHE A 39 -23.18 4.18 12.96
N GLY A 40 -22.35 4.94 12.26
CA GLY A 40 -22.58 5.33 10.86
C GLY A 40 -22.18 4.25 9.85
N LYS A 41 -22.77 4.31 8.64
CA LYS A 41 -22.40 3.44 7.51
C LYS A 41 -20.93 3.59 7.11
N PHE A 42 -20.41 4.82 7.18
CA PHE A 42 -19.01 5.15 6.85
C PHE A 42 -18.00 4.44 7.75
N TYR A 43 -18.30 4.27 9.04
CA TYR A 43 -17.41 3.59 9.99
C TYR A 43 -17.10 2.14 9.59
N LYS A 44 -18.04 1.45 8.94
CA LYS A 44 -17.80 0.09 8.43
C LYS A 44 -16.69 0.05 7.39
N ILE A 45 -16.64 1.04 6.49
CA ILE A 45 -15.62 1.13 5.44
C ILE A 45 -14.25 1.44 6.06
N VAL A 46 -14.20 2.40 6.99
CA VAL A 46 -12.96 2.74 7.70
C VAL A 46 -12.38 1.50 8.40
N ARG A 47 -13.22 0.71 9.09
CA ARG A 47 -12.75 -0.53 9.74
C ARG A 47 -12.19 -1.56 8.77
N VAL A 48 -12.82 -1.73 7.60
CA VAL A 48 -12.31 -2.67 6.59
C VAL A 48 -10.94 -2.21 6.09
N ILE A 49 -10.81 -0.93 5.77
CA ILE A 49 -9.53 -0.35 5.34
C ILE A 49 -8.48 -0.52 6.43
N SER A 50 -8.79 -0.13 7.67
CA SER A 50 -7.89 -0.30 8.82
C SER A 50 -7.51 -1.76 9.03
N ALA A 51 -8.44 -2.71 8.93
CA ALA A 51 -8.13 -4.14 9.08
C ALA A 51 -7.16 -4.64 8.00
N LEU A 52 -7.21 -4.09 6.79
CA LEU A 52 -6.32 -4.45 5.69
C LEU A 52 -4.94 -3.79 5.80
N THR A 53 -4.83 -2.61 6.41
CA THR A 53 -3.56 -1.86 6.49
C THR A 53 -2.84 -2.02 7.83
N GLU A 54 -3.57 -2.31 8.91
CA GLU A 54 -3.03 -2.41 10.27
C GLU A 54 -1.93 -3.46 10.43
N PRO A 55 -1.99 -4.66 9.81
CA PRO A 55 -0.88 -5.60 9.88
C PRO A 55 0.44 -5.02 9.35
N ALA A 56 0.40 -4.24 8.26
CA ALA A 56 1.58 -3.58 7.71
C ALA A 56 2.06 -2.43 8.60
N PHE A 57 1.15 -1.60 9.12
CA PHE A 57 1.49 -0.54 10.08
C PHE A 57 2.11 -1.11 11.35
N ALA A 58 1.56 -2.20 11.90
CA ALA A 58 2.10 -2.89 13.07
C ALA A 58 3.48 -3.48 12.81
N LEU A 59 3.72 -4.06 11.62
CA LEU A 59 5.05 -4.55 11.23
C LEU A 59 6.08 -3.42 11.21
N VAL A 60 5.75 -2.28 10.61
CA VAL A 60 6.67 -1.13 10.61
C VAL A 60 6.90 -0.62 12.03
N ARG A 61 5.84 -0.40 12.82
CA ARG A 61 5.93 0.08 14.22
C ARG A 61 6.74 -0.85 15.13
N ARG A 62 6.76 -2.15 14.82
CA ARG A 62 7.56 -3.14 15.55
C ARG A 62 9.06 -2.94 15.36
N TYR A 63 9.49 -2.55 14.17
CA TYR A 63 10.92 -2.41 13.84
C TYR A 63 11.41 -0.96 13.88
N LEU A 64 10.53 -0.01 13.63
CA LEU A 64 10.80 1.42 13.61
C LEU A 64 9.77 2.13 14.50
N PRO A 65 10.18 2.87 15.54
CA PRO A 65 9.25 3.69 16.30
C PRO A 65 8.79 4.86 15.41
N THR A 66 7.69 4.69 14.69
CA THR A 66 7.16 5.70 13.76
C THR A 66 6.08 6.59 14.36
N THR A 67 5.63 6.30 15.58
CA THR A 67 4.57 7.02 16.27
C THR A 67 5.14 8.08 17.21
N PHE A 68 4.85 9.36 16.96
CA PHE A 68 5.30 10.49 17.78
C PHE A 68 4.15 11.49 17.99
N GLY A 69 3.89 11.87 19.24
CA GLY A 69 2.91 12.92 19.54
C GLY A 69 1.49 12.65 19.04
N GLY A 70 1.11 11.38 18.86
CA GLY A 70 -0.19 10.98 18.30
C GLY A 70 -0.25 10.93 16.77
N PHE A 71 0.85 11.23 16.07
CA PHE A 71 0.99 11.06 14.63
C PHE A 71 1.71 9.74 14.33
N ASP A 72 1.30 9.03 13.28
CA ASP A 72 1.98 7.80 12.83
C ASP A 72 2.60 7.98 11.45
N LEU A 73 3.93 7.87 11.38
CA LEU A 73 4.70 7.91 10.13
C LEU A 73 4.79 6.54 9.43
N SER A 74 4.22 5.48 10.00
CA SER A 74 4.22 4.14 9.40
C SER A 74 3.64 4.10 7.97
N PRO A 75 2.59 4.86 7.61
CA PRO A 75 2.09 4.87 6.23
C PRO A 75 3.14 5.41 5.25
N LEU A 76 3.90 6.44 5.64
CA LEU A 76 4.93 7.04 4.80
C LEU A 76 6.06 6.04 4.52
N VAL A 77 6.52 5.33 5.55
CA VAL A 77 7.56 4.30 5.42
C VAL A 77 7.08 3.19 4.47
N ILE A 78 5.84 2.72 4.62
CA ILE A 78 5.28 1.68 3.76
C ILE A 78 5.17 2.16 2.31
N LEU A 79 4.67 3.38 2.10
CA LEU A 79 4.58 3.96 0.75
C LEU A 79 5.95 4.01 0.08
N PHE A 80 7.00 4.45 0.79
CA PHE A 80 8.36 4.45 0.22
C PHE A 80 8.85 3.06 -0.17
N VAL A 81 8.63 2.06 0.69
CA VAL A 81 9.02 0.67 0.41
C VAL A 81 8.26 0.11 -0.80
N LEU A 82 6.95 0.32 -0.86
CA LEU A 82 6.12 -0.12 -1.98
C LEU A 82 6.52 0.58 -3.28
N MET A 83 6.75 1.89 -3.25
CA MET A 83 7.21 2.67 -4.41
C MET A 83 8.56 2.16 -4.93
N PHE A 84 9.49 1.81 -4.02
CA PHE A 84 10.77 1.24 -4.41
C PHE A 84 10.58 -0.08 -5.19
N PHE A 85 9.78 -1.00 -4.67
CA PHE A 85 9.50 -2.27 -5.35
C PHE A 85 8.73 -2.09 -6.66
N ASP A 86 7.77 -1.16 -6.69
CA ASP A 86 7.01 -0.86 -7.90
C ASP A 86 7.91 -0.32 -9.02
N ASN A 87 8.80 0.62 -8.70
CA ASN A 87 9.78 1.14 -9.63
C ASN A 87 10.72 0.05 -10.18
N MET A 88 11.08 -0.92 -9.33
CA MET A 88 11.88 -2.08 -9.75
C MET A 88 11.11 -2.95 -10.77
N ILE A 89 9.80 -3.16 -10.56
CA ILE A 89 8.94 -3.87 -11.52
C ILE A 89 8.80 -3.09 -12.82
N ILE A 90 8.58 -1.78 -12.75
CA ILE A 90 8.49 -0.90 -13.94
C ILE A 90 9.80 -0.97 -14.75
N TYR A 91 10.95 -0.94 -14.09
CA TYR A 91 12.24 -1.10 -14.76
C TYR A 91 12.34 -2.42 -15.52
N ILE A 92 11.93 -3.54 -14.89
CA ILE A 92 11.93 -4.86 -15.54
C ILE A 92 10.91 -4.90 -16.69
N LEU A 93 9.72 -4.34 -16.51
CA LEU A 93 8.69 -4.24 -17.54
C LEU A 93 9.22 -3.52 -18.78
N ASN A 94 9.80 -2.34 -18.60
CA ASN A 94 10.38 -1.55 -19.69
C ASN A 94 11.50 -2.29 -20.42
N ARG A 95 12.30 -3.09 -19.70
CA ARG A 95 13.35 -3.90 -20.31
C ARG A 95 12.80 -5.12 -21.07
N SER A 96 11.69 -5.69 -20.63
CA SER A 96 11.09 -6.89 -21.24
C SER A 96 10.37 -6.62 -22.56
N VAL A 97 10.06 -5.35 -22.86
CA VAL A 97 9.42 -4.89 -24.10
C VAL A 97 10.45 -4.58 -25.20
N LEU A 98 11.72 -4.35 -24.83
CA LEU A 98 12.85 -4.06 -25.72
C LEU A 98 13.69 -5.31 -26.01
#